data_AF-A0A954N7V3-F1
#
_entry.id   AF-A0A954N7V3-F1
#
_cell.length_a   1.000
_cell.length_b   1.000
_cell.length_c   1.000
_cell.angle_alpha   90.00
_cell.angle_beta   90.00
_cell.angle_gamma   90.00
#
_symmetry.space_group_name_H-M   'P 1'
#
loop_
_entity.id
_entity.type
_entity.pdbx_description
1 polymer ?
#
loop_
_entity_poly.entity_id
_entity_poly.type
_entity_poly.pdbx_seq_one_letter_code
_entity_poly.pdbx_strand_id
1 'polypeptide(L)'
;MQRLTHRSWEREQRVRADRPVTNRLVLFGVCACLAVFTSTSASAQAILDVWTGNGDGVDWADSANWDGGLPGFLVTAAITNGDTVSISSDVGTMDGVLISDGHVLQTGGSLVASGGSPATGSLSFPSNTGGSYTITAGTATFGDPAAGNGGRDGWASIGGESDTDGSLPGNGEFNMSGSAAVTFYNRLHVPRSGTGVMNVNGGTLDIQLNGTDQYNDGLAIGDQAGSVGYFNVTAGTVNVGGNARVGNWQGTGTINLSGGTFNVVDTAGGIGQLSVGSEADGIAQGTVNHTGGVLTTTELLIAQDNDSVGDYTINESDGPASLTVTGLTSSRGGAGNFNIQGGTVSLDETVIGVNAGTKSNHTLNISGGNVDIRKLEIAREGPASLSVIGSDATIDIAEDFDLGSTGSALAVFNVTLDNGGLSPINVQNDATLVGTIDIEVPSGVSVSSGSIFDVVDANIGGLGSGLTSLLTLDAGDVGSWDLIVTANKLQIQALVDFNAGLDGDANGDGWVDGLDYLIWAGNYDTIGPPTPGISDGNFNGDNAVDGLDYLIWAGNFGQHASGTAVPEPGTLALAVMAVAGLFVGRRRTRQ
;
A
#
# COMPACT_ATOMS: atom_id res chain seq x y z
N MET A 1 14.61 -55.43 -36.79
CA MET A 1 15.46 -55.27 -35.59
C MET A 1 14.58 -54.76 -34.46
N GLN A 2 14.66 -55.42 -33.31
CA GLN A 2 13.60 -55.55 -32.30
C GLN A 2 13.38 -54.29 -31.45
N ARG A 3 12.09 -54.00 -31.18
CA ARG A 3 11.58 -53.29 -30.00
C ARG A 3 11.63 -54.24 -28.79
N LEU A 4 11.98 -53.74 -27.61
CA LEU A 4 11.75 -54.40 -26.33
C LEU A 4 11.11 -53.43 -25.34
N THR A 5 9.97 -53.87 -24.81
CA THR A 5 9.16 -53.34 -23.71
C THR A 5 9.19 -54.32 -22.54
N HIS A 6 9.11 -53.79 -21.30
CA HIS A 6 8.51 -54.39 -20.09
C HIS A 6 9.12 -55.65 -19.42
N ARG A 7 9.00 -55.68 -18.08
CA ARG A 7 9.09 -56.79 -17.07
C ARG A 7 10.34 -56.73 -16.16
N SER A 8 10.16 -56.39 -14.88
CA SER A 8 9.82 -57.23 -13.70
C SER A 8 11.07 -57.81 -13.02
N TRP A 9 11.19 -57.72 -11.69
CA TRP A 9 11.56 -58.85 -10.83
C TRP A 9 11.26 -58.55 -9.35
N GLU A 10 10.54 -59.48 -8.74
CA GLU A 10 10.07 -59.52 -7.35
C GLU A 10 11.06 -60.25 -6.41
N ARG A 11 10.68 -60.27 -5.11
CA ARG A 11 11.01 -61.21 -4.01
C ARG A 11 12.15 -60.75 -3.08
N GLU A 12 11.96 -60.74 -1.76
CA GLU A 12 11.46 -61.86 -0.96
C GLU A 12 10.88 -61.42 0.42
N GLN A 13 9.63 -61.77 0.70
CA GLN A 13 9.10 -61.91 2.07
C GLN A 13 8.84 -63.39 2.35
N ARG A 14 9.23 -63.88 3.53
CA ARG A 14 8.71 -65.13 4.10
C ARG A 14 8.39 -64.97 5.59
N VAL A 15 7.09 -65.11 5.84
CA VAL A 15 6.38 -65.37 7.09
C VAL A 15 6.79 -66.71 7.72
N ARG A 16 6.80 -66.80 9.06
CA ARG A 16 6.29 -67.97 9.82
C ARG A 16 5.77 -67.56 11.21
N ALA A 17 4.56 -68.00 11.50
CA ALA A 17 3.79 -67.82 12.73
C ALA A 17 3.95 -69.02 13.70
N ASP A 18 3.75 -68.80 15.00
CA ASP A 18 2.76 -69.49 15.87
C ASP A 18 3.06 -69.33 17.40
N ARG A 19 2.02 -69.01 18.18
CA ARG A 19 1.91 -68.85 19.68
C ARG A 19 1.80 -70.25 20.38
N PRO A 20 1.80 -70.51 21.73
CA PRO A 20 1.15 -69.74 22.85
C PRO A 20 1.64 -69.86 24.35
N VAL A 21 1.24 -68.88 25.19
CA VAL A 21 0.60 -68.90 26.56
C VAL A 21 1.27 -69.49 27.86
N THR A 22 1.25 -68.65 28.92
CA THR A 22 1.17 -68.84 30.41
C THR A 22 2.37 -69.13 31.36
N ASN A 23 2.43 -68.24 32.37
CA ASN A 23 2.70 -68.39 33.82
C ASN A 23 3.99 -69.05 34.34
N ARG A 24 4.77 -68.26 35.08
CA ARG A 24 5.31 -68.67 36.40
C ARG A 24 5.63 -67.48 37.31
N LEU A 25 4.83 -67.36 38.36
CA LEU A 25 5.06 -66.60 39.58
C LEU A 25 6.09 -67.37 40.43
N VAL A 26 7.18 -66.72 40.87
CA VAL A 26 7.91 -67.10 42.11
C VAL A 26 8.31 -65.82 42.84
N LEU A 27 7.79 -65.75 44.07
CA LEU A 27 7.95 -64.74 45.11
C LEU A 27 9.04 -65.20 46.09
N PHE A 28 10.01 -64.35 46.44
CA PHE A 28 10.81 -64.30 47.69
C PHE A 28 11.72 -63.06 47.55
N GLY A 29 11.92 -62.13 48.47
CA GLY A 29 11.53 -61.97 49.87
C GLY A 29 12.26 -60.70 50.36
N VAL A 30 11.57 -59.90 51.15
CA VAL A 30 11.99 -58.60 51.71
C VAL A 30 13.19 -58.73 52.66
N CYS A 31 14.17 -57.83 52.56
CA CYS A 31 14.73 -57.11 53.71
C CYS A 31 15.49 -55.85 53.29
N ALA A 32 15.14 -54.76 53.95
CA ALA A 32 15.51 -53.39 53.69
C ALA A 32 16.96 -53.06 54.10
N CYS A 33 17.63 -52.27 53.26
CA CYS A 33 18.60 -51.28 53.71
C CYS A 33 18.24 -49.95 53.06
N LEU A 34 17.79 -49.04 53.92
CA LEU A 34 17.42 -47.66 53.67
C LEU A 34 18.65 -46.86 53.21
N ALA A 35 18.67 -46.44 51.95
CA ALA A 35 19.49 -45.34 51.49
C ALA A 35 18.60 -44.44 50.63
N VAL A 36 17.95 -43.49 51.30
CA VAL A 36 17.26 -42.36 50.69
C VAL A 36 18.34 -41.49 50.06
N PHE A 37 18.52 -41.58 48.74
CA PHE A 37 19.08 -40.48 47.97
C PHE A 37 17.91 -39.60 47.53
N THR A 38 17.58 -38.60 48.34
CA THR A 38 16.87 -37.42 47.85
C THR A 38 17.83 -36.69 46.91
N SER A 39 17.70 -36.91 45.60
CA SER A 39 18.10 -35.88 44.65
C SER A 39 17.06 -34.77 44.73
N THR A 40 17.22 -33.87 45.70
CA THR A 40 16.66 -32.53 45.57
C THR A 40 17.42 -31.85 44.44
N SER A 41 16.97 -32.03 43.21
CA SER A 41 17.13 -30.96 42.22
C SER A 41 16.24 -29.83 42.71
N ALA A 42 16.81 -28.96 43.54
CA ALA A 42 16.25 -27.65 43.78
C ALA A 42 16.21 -26.96 42.41
N SER A 43 15.03 -26.97 41.77
CA SER A 43 14.68 -25.89 40.88
C SER A 43 14.68 -24.65 41.77
N ALA A 44 15.75 -23.87 41.74
CA ALA A 44 15.67 -22.50 42.19
C ALA A 44 14.66 -21.82 41.26
N GLN A 45 13.38 -21.75 41.68
CA GLN A 45 12.54 -20.65 41.24
C GLN A 45 13.28 -19.41 41.72
N ALA A 46 13.92 -18.69 40.80
CA ALA A 46 14.34 -17.33 41.09
C ALA A 46 13.08 -16.60 41.54
N ILE A 47 13.04 -16.21 42.82
CA ILE A 47 12.05 -15.26 43.29
C ILE A 47 12.42 -13.97 42.55
N LEU A 48 11.66 -13.70 41.50
CA LEU A 48 11.74 -12.48 40.73
C LEU A 48 11.18 -11.38 41.64
N ASP A 49 12.06 -10.56 42.23
CA ASP A 49 11.61 -9.40 43.00
C ASP A 49 10.94 -8.42 42.02
N VAL A 50 9.62 -8.31 42.11
CA VAL A 50 8.83 -7.34 41.36
C VAL A 50 8.77 -6.06 42.18
N TRP A 51 9.29 -4.99 41.60
CA TRP A 51 9.27 -3.68 42.20
C TRP A 51 8.17 -2.84 41.57
N THR A 52 7.22 -2.42 42.39
CA THR A 52 6.13 -1.53 42.02
C THR A 52 6.54 -0.08 42.26
N GLY A 53 6.27 0.77 41.27
CA GLY A 53 6.46 2.21 41.39
C GLY A 53 5.41 2.84 42.31
N ASN A 54 5.81 3.79 43.14
CA ASN A 54 4.94 4.52 44.06
C ASN A 54 4.43 5.83 43.44
N GLY A 55 3.50 5.72 42.49
CA GLY A 55 2.67 6.84 42.01
C GLY A 55 3.01 7.42 40.64
N ASP A 56 2.10 8.27 40.15
CA ASP A 56 2.15 8.92 38.83
C ASP A 56 3.12 10.12 38.79
N GLY A 57 3.93 10.22 37.72
CA GLY A 57 4.85 11.33 37.46
C GLY A 57 6.20 11.24 38.18
N VAL A 58 6.63 10.05 38.59
CA VAL A 58 7.85 9.82 39.36
C VAL A 58 9.11 9.73 38.48
N ASP A 59 10.29 10.07 39.02
CA ASP A 59 11.58 9.91 38.31
C ASP A 59 12.16 8.51 38.58
N TRP A 60 12.56 7.79 37.53
CA TRP A 60 13.21 6.48 37.62
C TRP A 60 14.46 6.51 38.51
N ALA A 61 15.22 7.62 38.45
CA ALA A 61 16.51 7.76 39.15
C ALA A 61 16.37 7.99 40.66
N ASP A 62 15.15 8.17 41.18
CA ASP A 62 14.93 8.33 42.61
C ASP A 62 14.48 7.02 43.27
N SER A 63 15.37 6.46 44.09
CA SER A 63 15.16 5.22 44.85
C SER A 63 13.93 5.24 45.76
N ALA A 64 13.43 6.42 46.15
CA ALA A 64 12.24 6.55 46.98
C ALA A 64 10.95 6.17 46.24
N ASN A 65 11.00 6.15 44.90
CA ASN A 65 9.85 5.88 44.04
C ASN A 65 9.60 4.39 43.83
N TRP A 66 10.41 3.49 44.41
CA TRP A 66 10.22 2.05 44.27
C TRP A 66 10.22 1.35 45.62
N ASP A 67 9.34 0.36 45.76
CA ASP A 67 9.16 -0.41 46.99
C ASP A 67 10.40 -1.23 47.44
N GLY A 68 11.48 -1.25 46.64
CA GLY A 68 12.74 -1.90 46.96
C GLY A 68 14.04 -1.08 46.82
N GLY A 69 14.01 0.20 46.41
CA GLY A 69 15.23 1.03 46.18
C GLY A 69 15.37 1.54 44.74
N LEU A 70 16.54 1.43 44.07
CA LEU A 70 16.64 1.59 42.60
C LEU A 70 16.67 0.24 41.88
N PRO A 71 15.81 -0.03 40.87
CA PRO A 71 15.78 -1.32 40.19
C PRO A 71 17.17 -1.61 39.60
N GLY A 72 17.77 -2.73 40.02
CA GLY A 72 19.10 -3.15 39.59
C GLY A 72 19.06 -4.21 38.49
N PHE A 73 20.25 -4.70 38.10
CA PHE A 73 20.41 -5.82 37.17
C PHE A 73 19.66 -7.06 37.70
N LEU A 74 18.79 -7.66 36.87
CA LEU A 74 17.93 -8.83 37.17
C LEU A 74 16.69 -8.57 38.05
N VAL A 75 16.28 -7.31 38.23
CA VAL A 75 15.04 -6.95 38.96
C VAL A 75 13.93 -6.59 37.97
N THR A 76 12.71 -7.07 38.19
CA THR A 76 11.55 -6.67 37.38
C THR A 76 10.93 -5.41 37.95
N ALA A 77 11.08 -4.29 37.25
CA ALA A 77 10.32 -3.08 37.52
C ALA A 77 8.95 -3.16 36.81
N ALA A 78 7.87 -3.05 37.57
CA ALA A 78 6.51 -2.97 37.05
C ALA A 78 5.97 -1.56 37.28
N ILE A 79 5.60 -0.89 36.19
CA ILE A 79 4.84 0.37 36.22
C ILE A 79 3.36 0.01 36.17
N THR A 80 2.60 0.41 37.18
CA THR A 80 1.18 0.09 37.35
C THR A 80 0.25 1.01 36.56
N ASN A 81 -1.05 0.70 36.58
CA ASN A 81 -2.01 1.28 35.65
C ASN A 81 -2.26 2.76 35.80
N GLY A 82 -1.88 3.52 34.76
CA GLY A 82 -2.01 4.97 34.67
C GLY A 82 -0.81 5.74 35.22
N ASP A 83 0.23 5.07 35.72
CA ASP A 83 1.41 5.74 36.25
C ASP A 83 2.40 6.11 35.13
N THR A 84 2.90 7.35 35.17
CA THR A 84 4.00 7.83 34.32
C THR A 84 5.31 7.79 35.08
N VAL A 85 6.33 7.10 34.54
CA VAL A 85 7.70 7.18 35.05
C VAL A 85 8.56 7.96 34.05
N SER A 86 9.27 8.97 34.54
CA SER A 86 10.14 9.84 33.75
C SER A 86 11.61 9.54 33.99
N ILE A 87 12.44 9.75 32.97
CA ILE A 87 13.90 9.70 33.04
C ILE A 87 14.42 11.08 32.67
N SER A 88 14.76 11.87 33.69
CA SER A 88 15.00 13.31 33.55
C SER A 88 16.48 13.71 33.50
N SER A 89 17.42 12.79 33.76
CA SER A 89 18.86 13.07 33.83
C SER A 89 19.73 12.02 33.14
N ASP A 90 20.99 12.37 32.88
CA ASP A 90 22.05 11.51 32.31
C ASP A 90 22.38 10.34 33.25
N VAL A 91 21.48 9.38 33.37
CA VAL A 91 21.76 8.11 34.02
C VAL A 91 22.65 7.33 33.04
N GLY A 92 23.95 7.35 33.30
CA GLY A 92 24.92 6.54 32.57
C GLY A 92 24.49 5.08 32.60
N THR A 93 24.22 4.52 31.43
CA THR A 93 23.90 3.11 31.17
C THR A 93 22.92 2.51 32.20
N MET A 94 21.62 2.56 31.90
CA MET A 94 20.67 1.62 32.49
C MET A 94 20.94 0.23 31.90
N ASP A 95 22.00 -0.43 32.36
CA ASP A 95 22.29 -1.80 32.01
C ASP A 95 21.31 -2.70 32.78
N GLY A 96 20.20 -3.08 32.13
CA GLY A 96 19.28 -4.09 32.65
C GLY A 96 17.85 -3.66 33.01
N VAL A 97 17.21 -2.73 32.27
CA VAL A 97 15.75 -2.83 32.13
C VAL A 97 15.48 -3.97 31.15
N LEU A 98 15.50 -5.19 31.67
CA LEU A 98 15.14 -6.40 30.94
C LEU A 98 13.60 -6.53 30.97
N ILE A 99 12.93 -6.10 29.91
CA ILE A 99 11.55 -6.52 29.64
C ILE A 99 11.64 -7.79 28.77
N SER A 100 12.19 -8.87 29.32
CA SER A 100 12.23 -10.20 28.66
C SER A 100 10.96 -10.99 28.91
N ASP A 101 10.84 -12.13 28.21
CA ASP A 101 9.79 -13.15 28.32
C ASP A 101 9.12 -13.21 29.70
N GLY A 102 7.86 -12.77 29.75
CA GLY A 102 7.01 -12.78 30.94
C GLY A 102 7.04 -11.51 31.80
N HIS A 103 7.76 -10.46 31.40
CA HIS A 103 7.82 -9.19 32.12
C HIS A 103 6.92 -8.12 31.48
N VAL A 104 6.13 -7.45 32.31
CA VAL A 104 4.93 -6.74 31.89
C VAL A 104 5.03 -5.29 32.34
N LEU A 105 5.02 -4.33 31.38
CA LEU A 105 4.37 -3.04 31.62
C LEU A 105 2.89 -3.35 31.86
N GLN A 106 2.53 -3.53 33.14
CA GLN A 106 1.17 -3.92 33.49
C GLN A 106 0.25 -2.74 33.25
N THR A 107 -0.60 -2.89 32.23
CA THR A 107 -1.86 -2.17 32.05
C THR A 107 -1.70 -0.65 32.06
N GLY A 108 -1.35 0.04 30.96
CA GLY A 108 -1.53 1.51 30.87
C GLY A 108 -0.42 2.40 31.45
N GLY A 109 0.75 1.86 31.79
CA GLY A 109 1.90 2.66 32.24
C GLY A 109 2.65 3.36 31.09
N SER A 110 3.24 4.53 31.38
CA SER A 110 4.06 5.30 30.43
C SER A 110 5.50 5.47 30.92
N LEU A 111 6.48 5.21 30.04
CA LEU A 111 7.90 5.52 30.29
C LEU A 111 8.33 6.68 29.40
N VAL A 112 8.73 7.80 30.00
CA VAL A 112 9.12 9.03 29.30
C VAL A 112 10.60 9.31 29.50
N ALA A 113 11.40 9.21 28.44
CA ALA A 113 12.80 9.64 28.44
C ALA A 113 12.93 11.04 27.80
N SER A 114 13.36 12.02 28.59
CA SER A 114 13.67 13.38 28.12
C SER A 114 15.18 13.71 28.12
N GLY A 115 16.01 12.74 28.52
CA GLY A 115 17.48 12.76 28.53
C GLY A 115 18.07 11.38 28.91
N GLY A 116 19.38 11.17 28.72
CA GLY A 116 20.09 9.92 29.02
C GLY A 116 20.26 8.93 27.84
N SER A 117 20.96 7.81 28.09
CA SER A 117 21.25 6.73 27.12
C SER A 117 20.76 5.35 27.59
N PRO A 118 19.44 5.08 27.62
CA PRO A 118 18.92 3.73 27.87
C PRO A 118 19.44 2.71 26.84
N ALA A 119 19.99 1.59 27.32
CA ALA A 119 20.35 0.43 26.50
C ALA A 119 19.63 -0.80 27.07
N THR A 120 18.75 -1.45 26.29
CA THR A 120 18.00 -2.62 26.76
C THR A 120 18.08 -3.77 25.75
N GLY A 121 18.23 -5.00 26.24
CA GLY A 121 18.38 -6.20 25.39
C GLY A 121 17.14 -6.57 24.55
N SER A 122 15.92 -6.31 25.05
CA SER A 122 14.66 -6.49 24.31
C SER A 122 13.58 -5.54 24.86
N LEU A 123 12.73 -5.01 23.97
CA LEU A 123 11.55 -4.21 24.31
C LEU A 123 10.31 -4.95 23.80
N SER A 124 9.42 -5.34 24.71
CA SER A 124 8.18 -6.06 24.40
C SER A 124 7.02 -5.50 25.23
N PHE A 125 5.85 -5.35 24.62
CA PHE A 125 4.61 -4.92 25.29
C PHE A 125 3.57 -6.05 25.28
N PRO A 126 3.67 -7.04 26.18
CA PRO A 126 2.88 -8.27 26.09
C PRO A 126 1.42 -8.16 26.59
N SER A 127 0.94 -6.99 27.04
CA SER A 127 -0.40 -6.87 27.66
C SER A 127 -1.47 -6.30 26.73
N ASN A 128 -2.69 -6.84 26.83
CA ASN A 128 -3.88 -6.45 26.05
C ASN A 128 -4.39 -5.04 26.36
N THR A 129 -3.73 -4.34 27.30
CA THR A 129 -4.23 -3.13 27.96
C THR A 129 -3.49 -1.85 27.59
N GLY A 130 -2.56 -1.93 26.62
CA GLY A 130 -1.84 -0.77 26.10
C GLY A 130 -0.69 -0.35 27.01
N GLY A 131 0.52 -0.21 26.47
CA GLY A 131 1.64 0.48 27.11
C GLY A 131 2.24 1.49 26.13
N SER A 132 2.77 2.61 26.62
CA SER A 132 3.36 3.65 25.76
C SER A 132 4.77 4.01 26.22
N TYR A 133 5.73 4.00 25.29
CA TYR A 133 7.09 4.50 25.52
C TYR A 133 7.27 5.81 24.76
N THR A 134 7.76 6.86 25.42
CA THR A 134 7.98 8.16 24.78
C THR A 134 9.42 8.64 24.97
N ILE A 135 10.08 9.04 23.88
CA ILE A 135 11.38 9.71 23.91
C ILE A 135 11.34 11.04 23.16
N THR A 136 11.85 12.10 23.79
CA THR A 136 11.79 13.47 23.21
C THR A 136 13.16 14.08 22.94
N ALA A 137 14.21 13.54 23.58
CA ALA A 137 15.60 13.91 23.40
C ALA A 137 16.52 12.79 23.95
N GLY A 138 17.81 12.86 23.64
CA GLY A 138 18.79 11.85 24.07
C GLY A 138 18.92 10.69 23.08
N THR A 139 19.65 9.66 23.46
CA THR A 139 19.91 8.47 22.63
C THR A 139 19.25 7.25 23.26
N ALA A 140 18.59 6.36 22.53
CA ALA A 140 18.15 5.07 23.06
C ALA A 140 18.60 3.93 22.17
N THR A 141 18.93 2.80 22.78
CA THR A 141 19.37 1.61 22.05
C THR A 141 18.62 0.38 22.55
N PHE A 142 18.05 -0.36 21.62
CA PHE A 142 17.26 -1.57 21.88
C PHE A 142 17.84 -2.73 21.07
N GLY A 143 17.92 -3.91 21.68
CA GLY A 143 18.53 -5.10 21.06
C GLY A 143 20.03 -5.21 21.36
N ASP A 144 20.55 -6.44 21.30
CA ASP A 144 21.98 -6.71 21.50
C ASP A 144 22.74 -6.58 20.17
N PRO A 145 23.73 -5.66 20.05
CA PRO A 145 24.56 -5.53 18.86
C PRO A 145 25.55 -6.69 18.66
N ALA A 146 25.79 -7.50 19.69
CA ALA A 146 26.67 -8.67 19.65
C ALA A 146 25.91 -10.00 19.46
N ALA A 147 24.59 -10.01 19.61
CA ALA A 147 23.77 -11.19 19.34
C ALA A 147 23.73 -11.46 17.83
N GLY A 148 24.16 -12.65 17.42
CA GLY A 148 24.00 -13.07 16.03
C GLY A 148 22.54 -13.38 15.71
N ASN A 149 22.13 -13.18 14.45
CA ASN A 149 20.77 -13.38 13.91
C ASN A 149 20.13 -14.79 14.09
N GLY A 150 20.78 -15.71 14.80
CA GLY A 150 20.31 -17.09 15.02
C GLY A 150 19.61 -17.35 16.36
N GLY A 151 19.55 -16.36 17.26
CA GLY A 151 18.92 -16.46 18.59
C GLY A 151 17.94 -15.31 18.86
N ARG A 152 17.01 -15.53 19.80
CA ARG A 152 15.92 -14.60 20.20
C ARG A 152 16.43 -13.29 20.83
N ASP A 153 17.72 -13.23 21.16
CA ASP A 153 18.33 -12.24 22.03
C ASP A 153 18.55 -10.84 21.39
N GLY A 154 17.73 -10.47 20.40
CA GLY A 154 17.96 -9.23 19.65
C GLY A 154 16.77 -8.61 18.96
N TRP A 155 15.53 -9.06 19.19
CA TRP A 155 14.35 -8.46 18.58
C TRP A 155 13.69 -7.44 19.51
N ALA A 156 13.00 -6.47 18.91
CA ALA A 156 12.08 -5.58 19.62
C ALA A 156 10.68 -5.69 19.01
N SER A 157 9.64 -5.65 19.84
CA SER A 157 8.24 -5.67 19.41
C SER A 157 7.43 -4.59 20.10
N ILE A 158 6.84 -3.68 19.33
CA ILE A 158 5.93 -2.66 19.81
C ILE A 158 4.51 -3.24 19.73
N GLY A 159 4.08 -3.91 20.81
CA GLY A 159 2.81 -4.62 20.91
C GLY A 159 2.97 -6.11 20.66
N GLY A 160 2.62 -6.92 21.66
CA GLY A 160 2.55 -8.39 21.60
C GLY A 160 3.85 -9.12 21.25
N GLU A 161 4.01 -10.31 21.80
CA GLU A 161 5.10 -11.23 21.46
C GLU A 161 4.53 -12.63 21.38
N SER A 162 5.01 -13.44 20.44
CA SER A 162 4.56 -14.83 20.28
C SER A 162 5.75 -15.71 19.95
N ASP A 163 5.97 -16.69 20.82
CA ASP A 163 7.08 -17.65 20.71
C ASP A 163 6.62 -19.13 20.68
N THR A 164 5.38 -19.48 21.06
CA THR A 164 4.79 -20.83 20.81
C THR A 164 3.28 -20.87 21.16
N ASP A 165 2.46 -21.48 20.29
CA ASP A 165 1.11 -22.07 20.52
C ASP A 165 0.03 -21.30 21.32
N GLY A 166 0.19 -19.99 21.52
CA GLY A 166 -0.80 -19.14 22.16
C GLY A 166 -0.40 -17.67 22.06
N SER A 167 -0.86 -17.00 21.01
CA SER A 167 -0.72 -15.54 20.87
C SER A 167 -1.28 -14.86 22.12
N LEU A 168 -0.45 -14.12 22.85
CA LEU A 168 -0.93 -13.10 23.78
C LEU A 168 -0.98 -11.79 22.99
N PRO A 169 -2.15 -11.39 22.47
CA PRO A 169 -2.28 -10.13 21.76
C PRO A 169 -1.96 -8.98 22.72
N GLY A 170 -0.89 -8.25 22.44
CA GLY A 170 -0.50 -7.07 23.21
C GLY A 170 -0.78 -5.79 22.44
N ASN A 171 -1.11 -4.72 23.15
CA ASN A 171 -1.23 -3.39 22.58
C ASN A 171 -0.05 -2.52 23.04
N GLY A 172 0.70 -1.93 22.11
CA GLY A 172 1.88 -1.12 22.42
C GLY A 172 1.97 0.13 21.55
N GLU A 173 2.48 1.20 22.13
CA GLU A 173 2.79 2.45 21.43
C GLU A 173 4.22 2.90 21.73
N PHE A 174 4.94 3.34 20.70
CA PHE A 174 6.24 3.98 20.82
C PHE A 174 6.19 5.36 20.17
N ASN A 175 6.52 6.39 20.93
CA ASN A 175 6.51 7.78 20.51
C ASN A 175 7.94 8.33 20.54
N MET A 176 8.40 8.88 19.43
CA MET A 176 9.63 9.67 19.41
C MET A 176 9.42 11.05 18.76
N SER A 177 10.11 12.05 19.29
CA SER A 177 10.03 13.43 18.80
C SER A 177 11.28 14.22 19.15
N GLY A 178 11.30 15.51 18.79
CA GLY A 178 12.37 16.43 19.14
C GLY A 178 13.70 16.05 18.50
N SER A 179 14.75 15.91 19.32
CA SER A 179 16.10 15.54 18.86
C SER A 179 16.51 14.13 19.32
N ALA A 180 15.54 13.26 19.59
CA ALA A 180 15.80 11.88 20.01
C ALA A 180 16.56 11.10 18.91
N ALA A 181 17.50 10.27 19.31
CA ALA A 181 18.17 9.31 18.43
C ALA A 181 17.94 7.90 18.95
N VAL A 182 17.19 7.07 18.23
CA VAL A 182 16.82 5.73 18.67
C VAL A 182 17.43 4.72 17.72
N THR A 183 18.06 3.67 18.25
CA THR A 183 18.58 2.56 17.47
C THR A 183 17.94 1.26 17.92
N PHE A 184 17.35 0.52 16.99
CA PHE A 184 16.97 -0.88 17.19
C PHE A 184 17.98 -1.77 16.44
N TYR A 185 18.58 -2.72 17.16
CA TYR A 185 19.44 -3.71 16.55
C TYR A 185 18.63 -4.93 16.11
N ASN A 186 19.09 -5.55 15.03
CA ASN A 186 18.50 -6.70 14.34
C ASN A 186 17.12 -6.39 13.76
N ARG A 187 16.03 -6.66 14.49
CA ARG A 187 14.67 -6.60 13.94
C ARG A 187 13.70 -5.86 14.86
N LEU A 188 12.91 -4.98 14.26
CA LEU A 188 11.79 -4.30 14.88
C LEU A 188 10.46 -4.82 14.33
N HIS A 189 9.57 -5.25 15.21
CA HIS A 189 8.18 -5.59 14.90
C HIS A 189 7.23 -4.51 15.41
N VAL A 190 6.26 -4.12 14.58
CA VAL A 190 5.21 -3.14 14.93
C VAL A 190 3.85 -3.63 14.45
N PRO A 191 3.12 -4.43 15.23
CA PRO A 191 3.57 -5.38 16.23
C PRO A 191 3.96 -6.72 15.58
N ARG A 192 4.40 -7.68 16.40
CA ARG A 192 4.44 -9.10 16.02
C ARG A 192 3.07 -9.78 16.18
N SER A 193 2.32 -9.44 17.24
CA SER A 193 0.95 -9.90 17.51
C SER A 193 0.14 -8.80 18.21
N GLY A 194 -1.19 -8.79 18.10
CA GLY A 194 -2.02 -7.73 18.70
C GLY A 194 -1.94 -6.41 17.93
N THR A 195 -1.86 -5.27 18.62
CA THR A 195 -1.81 -3.94 17.98
C THR A 195 -0.57 -3.16 18.38
N GLY A 196 0.13 -2.60 17.38
CA GLY A 196 1.37 -1.87 17.56
C GLY A 196 1.32 -0.54 16.84
N VAL A 197 1.74 0.52 17.53
CA VAL A 197 1.81 1.86 16.95
C VAL A 197 3.20 2.45 17.19
N MET A 198 3.87 2.86 16.12
CA MET A 198 5.12 3.62 16.22
C MET A 198 4.91 5.01 15.61
N ASN A 199 5.19 6.06 16.38
CA ASN A 199 5.06 7.45 15.97
C ASN A 199 6.45 8.11 15.97
N VAL A 200 6.87 8.60 14.80
CA VAL A 200 8.12 9.34 14.59
C VAL A 200 7.77 10.76 14.17
N ASN A 201 7.90 11.68 15.14
CA ASN A 201 7.54 13.10 15.00
C ASN A 201 8.77 14.02 15.12
N GLY A 202 9.97 13.48 14.85
CA GLY A 202 11.25 14.18 14.99
C GLY A 202 12.39 13.23 15.37
N GLY A 203 13.62 13.71 15.27
CA GLY A 203 14.81 12.94 15.61
C GLY A 203 15.25 11.95 14.51
N THR A 204 16.04 10.95 14.90
CA THR A 204 16.55 9.89 14.01
C THR A 204 16.25 8.52 14.60
N LEU A 205 15.61 7.66 13.82
CA LEU A 205 15.38 6.25 14.12
C LEU A 205 16.21 5.41 13.18
N ASP A 206 17.13 4.62 13.73
CA ASP A 206 17.94 3.68 12.98
C ASP A 206 17.55 2.25 13.36
N ILE A 207 17.23 1.42 12.37
CA ILE A 207 17.01 -0.01 12.54
C ILE A 207 18.17 -0.72 11.87
N GLN A 208 19.12 -1.24 12.64
CA GLN A 208 20.39 -1.75 12.15
C GLN A 208 20.41 -3.27 12.19
N LEU A 209 20.54 -3.90 11.03
CA LEU A 209 20.78 -5.34 10.92
C LEU A 209 22.24 -5.68 11.20
N ASN A 210 22.48 -6.53 12.21
CA ASN A 210 23.81 -7.06 12.52
C ASN A 210 23.94 -8.52 12.04
N GLY A 211 23.93 -8.71 10.72
CA GLY A 211 24.24 -10.00 10.09
C GLY A 211 23.24 -10.41 9.00
N THR A 212 23.49 -11.58 8.40
CA THR A 212 22.61 -12.19 7.39
C THR A 212 21.63 -13.12 8.08
N ASP A 213 20.37 -12.72 8.28
CA ASP A 213 19.31 -13.69 8.60
C ASP A 213 18.76 -14.32 7.31
N GLN A 214 17.85 -15.31 7.40
CA GLN A 214 17.31 -15.99 6.21
C GLN A 214 16.40 -15.09 5.35
N TYR A 215 15.92 -13.98 5.89
CA TYR A 215 14.95 -13.05 5.31
C TYR A 215 15.46 -11.59 5.20
N ASN A 216 16.51 -11.24 5.94
CA ASN A 216 17.13 -9.91 6.07
C ASN A 216 16.13 -8.79 6.34
N ASP A 217 15.10 -9.06 7.15
CA ASP A 217 14.07 -8.08 7.51
C ASP A 217 14.50 -7.28 8.74
N GLY A 218 14.76 -5.98 8.55
CA GLY A 218 15.02 -5.05 9.65
C GLY A 218 13.72 -4.57 10.31
N LEU A 219 12.66 -4.38 9.52
CA LEU A 219 11.37 -3.88 10.00
C LEU A 219 10.21 -4.75 9.50
N ALA A 220 9.31 -5.14 10.40
CA ALA A 220 8.06 -5.81 10.06
C ALA A 220 6.88 -5.10 10.74
N ILE A 221 5.89 -4.67 9.96
CA ILE A 221 4.71 -3.94 10.43
C ILE A 221 3.49 -4.81 10.20
N GLY A 222 2.79 -5.21 11.28
CA GLY A 222 1.72 -6.20 11.23
C GLY A 222 2.23 -7.55 10.74
N ASP A 223 3.00 -8.25 11.57
CA ASP A 223 3.81 -9.41 11.15
C ASP A 223 3.10 -10.77 11.14
N GLN A 224 2.04 -10.97 11.94
CA GLN A 224 1.34 -12.27 12.05
C GLN A 224 -0.18 -12.14 11.93
N ALA A 225 -0.85 -13.29 11.77
CA ALA A 225 -2.30 -13.40 11.72
C ALA A 225 -2.99 -12.66 12.87
N GLY A 226 -3.89 -11.74 12.51
CA GLY A 226 -4.66 -10.92 13.45
C GLY A 226 -3.86 -9.78 14.09
N SER A 227 -2.60 -9.56 13.70
CA SER A 227 -1.82 -8.41 14.11
C SER A 227 -2.14 -7.18 13.27
N VAL A 228 -2.15 -6.00 13.91
CA VAL A 228 -2.41 -4.71 13.26
C VAL A 228 -1.33 -3.71 13.64
N GLY A 229 -0.57 -3.27 12.64
CA GLY A 229 0.58 -2.39 12.80
C GLY A 229 0.40 -1.02 12.16
N TYR A 230 0.73 0.02 12.90
CA TYR A 230 0.78 1.40 12.38
C TYR A 230 2.17 1.99 12.59
N PHE A 231 2.76 2.50 11.52
CA PHE A 231 4.04 3.19 11.54
C PHE A 231 3.85 4.59 10.95
N ASN A 232 3.79 5.59 11.84
CA ASN A 232 3.47 6.97 11.50
C ASN A 232 4.75 7.81 11.51
N VAL A 233 5.02 8.51 10.41
CA VAL A 233 6.14 9.43 10.28
C VAL A 233 5.61 10.79 9.84
N THR A 234 5.74 11.78 10.72
CA THR A 234 5.32 13.16 10.46
C THR A 234 6.53 14.10 10.34
N ALA A 235 7.66 13.73 10.95
CA ALA A 235 8.93 14.46 10.87
C ALA A 235 10.10 13.56 11.30
N GLY A 236 11.33 14.04 11.09
CA GLY A 236 12.55 13.30 11.44
C GLY A 236 13.02 12.37 10.32
N THR A 237 13.91 11.44 10.67
CA THR A 237 14.51 10.48 9.73
C THR A 237 14.39 9.07 10.28
N VAL A 238 13.90 8.15 9.45
CA VAL A 238 13.85 6.71 9.71
C VAL A 238 14.77 6.03 8.71
N ASN A 239 15.73 5.25 9.20
CA ASN A 239 16.61 4.43 8.38
C ASN A 239 16.40 2.96 8.75
N VAL A 240 15.94 2.18 7.78
CA VAL A 240 15.78 0.73 7.91
C VAL A 240 16.90 0.05 7.17
N GLY A 241 17.77 -0.65 7.91
CA GLY A 241 18.74 -1.56 7.32
C GLY A 241 18.09 -2.85 6.86
N GLY A 242 18.36 -3.26 5.62
CA GLY A 242 17.81 -4.46 5.00
C GLY A 242 16.41 -4.26 4.46
N ASN A 243 15.50 -5.19 4.72
CA ASN A 243 14.14 -5.16 4.18
C ASN A 243 13.13 -4.61 5.20
N ALA A 244 12.12 -3.92 4.69
CA ALA A 244 10.94 -3.47 5.43
C ALA A 244 9.70 -4.19 4.88
N ARG A 245 8.90 -4.81 5.74
CA ARG A 245 7.64 -5.47 5.37
C ARG A 245 6.45 -4.78 6.00
N VAL A 246 5.42 -4.53 5.21
CA VAL A 246 4.17 -3.91 5.62
C VAL A 246 3.03 -4.88 5.33
N GLY A 247 2.40 -5.42 6.38
CA GLY A 247 1.45 -6.52 6.25
C GLY A 247 2.16 -7.81 5.86
N ASN A 248 2.65 -8.55 6.87
CA ASN A 248 3.36 -9.82 6.71
C ASN A 248 2.59 -10.95 7.41
N TRP A 249 2.73 -12.18 6.92
CA TRP A 249 2.12 -13.42 7.45
C TRP A 249 0.68 -13.25 8.01
N GLN A 250 -0.28 -12.84 7.17
CA GLN A 250 -1.69 -12.59 7.50
C GLN A 250 -1.95 -11.41 8.45
N GLY A 251 -0.92 -10.63 8.74
CA GLY A 251 -1.03 -9.38 9.47
C GLY A 251 -1.46 -8.22 8.57
N THR A 252 -1.96 -7.17 9.21
CA THR A 252 -2.30 -5.90 8.58
C THR A 252 -1.30 -4.86 9.00
N GLY A 253 -0.56 -4.29 8.05
CA GLY A 253 0.42 -3.24 8.32
C GLY A 253 0.07 -1.96 7.57
N THR A 254 0.33 -0.81 8.20
CA THR A 254 0.16 0.49 7.58
C THR A 254 1.33 1.40 7.90
N ILE A 255 1.93 1.99 6.86
CA ILE A 255 2.82 3.15 6.99
C ILE A 255 2.02 4.40 6.65
N ASN A 256 2.05 5.41 7.52
CA ASN A 256 1.55 6.75 7.23
C ASN A 256 2.74 7.72 7.22
N LEU A 257 3.14 8.17 6.05
CA LEU A 257 4.24 9.11 5.84
C LEU A 257 3.66 10.45 5.38
N SER A 258 3.58 11.41 6.31
CA SER A 258 3.06 12.77 6.06
C SER A 258 4.16 13.84 6.10
N GLY A 259 5.38 13.46 6.47
CA GLY A 259 6.55 14.34 6.48
C GLY A 259 7.82 13.61 6.89
N GLY A 260 8.95 14.30 6.93
CA GLY A 260 10.25 13.70 7.27
C GLY A 260 10.82 12.82 6.16
N THR A 261 11.64 11.85 6.54
CA THR A 261 12.35 10.95 5.60
C THR A 261 12.26 9.50 6.07
N PHE A 262 11.91 8.59 5.17
CA PHE A 262 11.89 7.15 5.39
C PHE A 262 12.76 6.44 4.36
N ASN A 263 13.90 5.92 4.81
CA ASN A 263 14.89 5.27 3.97
C ASN A 263 14.90 3.77 4.26
N VAL A 264 14.77 2.94 3.23
CA VAL A 264 15.04 1.50 3.29
C VAL A 264 16.31 1.25 2.51
N VAL A 265 17.39 0.94 3.22
CA VAL A 265 18.75 0.89 2.67
C VAL A 265 19.27 -0.53 2.67
N ASP A 266 19.98 -0.87 1.59
CA ASP A 266 20.74 -2.11 1.53
C ASP A 266 21.84 -2.08 2.60
N THR A 267 21.72 -2.97 3.57
CA THR A 267 22.78 -3.27 4.53
C THR A 267 22.86 -4.78 4.76
N ALA A 268 24.07 -5.28 5.02
CA ALA A 268 24.34 -6.62 5.54
C ALA A 268 23.70 -7.81 4.77
N GLY A 269 23.56 -7.71 3.44
CA GLY A 269 23.10 -8.81 2.60
C GLY A 269 21.60 -8.83 2.28
N GLY A 270 20.85 -7.80 2.72
CA GLY A 270 19.56 -7.44 2.11
C GLY A 270 19.74 -6.81 0.73
N ILE A 271 18.64 -6.29 0.17
CA ILE A 271 18.70 -5.47 -1.04
C ILE A 271 18.14 -4.06 -0.81
N GLY A 272 17.64 -3.75 0.40
CA GLY A 272 16.93 -2.50 0.65
C GLY A 272 15.52 -2.54 0.07
N GLN A 273 14.77 -3.61 0.32
CA GLN A 273 13.43 -3.84 -0.23
C GLN A 273 12.35 -3.35 0.72
N LEU A 274 11.39 -2.59 0.22
CA LEU A 274 10.11 -2.33 0.86
C LEU A 274 9.04 -3.22 0.24
N SER A 275 8.48 -4.16 1.01
CA SER A 275 7.38 -5.02 0.58
C SER A 275 6.07 -4.58 1.22
N VAL A 276 5.05 -4.33 0.40
CA VAL A 276 3.71 -3.93 0.80
C VAL A 276 2.74 -5.06 0.49
N GLY A 277 2.33 -5.81 1.52
CA GLY A 277 1.61 -7.07 1.40
C GLY A 277 2.56 -8.20 0.99
N SER A 278 3.01 -9.02 1.95
CA SER A 278 4.00 -10.09 1.73
C SER A 278 3.58 -11.37 2.47
N GLU A 279 3.22 -12.44 1.75
CA GLU A 279 3.03 -13.78 2.34
C GLU A 279 2.82 -14.95 1.35
N ALA A 280 3.48 -16.09 1.58
CA ALA A 280 3.24 -17.34 0.84
C ALA A 280 1.88 -18.06 1.08
N ASP A 281 1.25 -17.94 2.26
CA ASP A 281 0.09 -18.74 2.70
C ASP A 281 -0.98 -17.93 3.48
N GLY A 282 -1.66 -16.96 2.86
CA GLY A 282 -2.79 -16.25 3.48
C GLY A 282 -3.02 -14.84 2.94
N ILE A 283 -3.96 -14.10 3.55
CA ILE A 283 -4.27 -12.72 3.15
C ILE A 283 -3.50 -11.77 4.06
N ALA A 284 -2.26 -11.44 3.69
CA ALA A 284 -1.53 -10.32 4.26
C ALA A 284 -1.97 -9.01 3.60
N GLN A 285 -2.13 -7.94 4.39
CA GLN A 285 -2.59 -6.63 3.90
C GLN A 285 -1.60 -5.53 4.27
N GLY A 286 -0.91 -5.00 3.27
CA GLY A 286 0.00 -3.87 3.43
C GLY A 286 -0.58 -2.60 2.84
N THR A 287 -0.46 -1.50 3.57
CA THR A 287 -0.83 -0.18 3.07
C THR A 287 0.27 0.84 3.33
N VAL A 288 0.59 1.68 2.34
CA VAL A 288 1.45 2.85 2.50
C VAL A 288 0.68 4.09 2.04
N ASN A 289 0.44 5.00 2.98
CA ASN A 289 -0.13 6.31 2.73
C ASN A 289 0.99 7.35 2.78
N HIS A 290 1.44 7.82 1.62
CA HIS A 290 2.50 8.81 1.49
C HIS A 290 1.90 10.16 1.11
N THR A 291 1.57 10.97 2.09
CA THR A 291 0.87 12.26 1.94
C THR A 291 1.81 13.48 2.04
N GLY A 292 3.08 13.25 2.40
CA GLY A 292 4.16 14.25 2.45
C GLY A 292 5.48 13.61 2.88
N GLY A 293 6.61 14.30 2.69
CA GLY A 293 7.94 13.81 3.06
C GLY A 293 8.67 13.08 1.93
N VAL A 294 9.69 12.30 2.29
CA VAL A 294 10.56 11.60 1.34
C VAL A 294 10.63 10.12 1.68
N LEU A 295 10.34 9.25 0.71
CA LEU A 295 10.57 7.81 0.81
C LEU A 295 11.59 7.38 -0.24
N THR A 296 12.65 6.70 0.20
CA THR A 296 13.62 6.08 -0.71
C THR A 296 13.81 4.61 -0.37
N THR A 297 13.74 3.75 -1.38
CA THR A 297 14.01 2.32 -1.25
C THR A 297 14.73 1.83 -2.50
N THR A 298 15.55 0.78 -2.39
CA THR A 298 16.18 0.19 -3.57
C THR A 298 15.12 -0.51 -4.40
N GLU A 299 14.32 -1.35 -3.77
CA GLU A 299 13.24 -2.09 -4.42
C GLU A 299 11.91 -1.84 -3.69
N LEU A 300 10.83 -1.68 -4.44
CA LEU A 300 9.47 -1.64 -3.95
C LEU A 300 8.71 -2.83 -4.53
N LEU A 301 8.28 -3.74 -3.66
CA LEU A 301 7.40 -4.83 -4.01
C LEU A 301 5.99 -4.56 -3.49
N ILE A 302 5.01 -4.65 -4.37
CA ILE A 302 3.60 -4.49 -4.01
C ILE A 302 2.88 -5.82 -4.27
N ALA A 303 2.25 -6.35 -3.23
CA ALA A 303 1.57 -7.65 -3.19
C ALA A 303 2.49 -8.80 -3.61
N GLN A 304 3.58 -9.05 -2.88
CA GLN A 304 4.69 -9.92 -3.30
C GLN A 304 4.27 -11.36 -3.66
N ASP A 305 3.27 -11.91 -2.99
CA ASP A 305 2.93 -13.34 -3.03
C ASP A 305 1.43 -13.60 -3.29
N ASN A 306 1.05 -14.88 -3.42
CA ASN A 306 -0.32 -15.31 -3.71
C ASN A 306 -1.30 -14.83 -2.62
N ASP A 307 -2.46 -14.29 -3.04
CA ASP A 307 -3.53 -13.82 -2.16
C ASP A 307 -3.17 -12.63 -1.21
N SER A 308 -1.94 -12.08 -1.30
CA SER A 308 -1.55 -10.84 -0.60
C SER A 308 -2.20 -9.61 -1.23
N VAL A 309 -2.52 -8.60 -0.42
CA VAL A 309 -3.01 -7.30 -0.87
C VAL A 309 -1.99 -6.22 -0.49
N GLY A 310 -1.56 -5.45 -1.49
CA GLY A 310 -0.64 -4.34 -1.29
C GLY A 310 -1.19 -3.07 -1.91
N ASP A 311 -1.32 -2.02 -1.10
CA ASP A 311 -1.78 -0.71 -1.56
C ASP A 311 -0.72 0.34 -1.23
N TYR A 312 -0.17 0.98 -2.25
CA TYR A 312 0.71 2.14 -2.08
C TYR A 312 0.04 3.35 -2.71
N THR A 313 -0.18 4.40 -1.94
CA THR A 313 -0.72 5.67 -2.44
C THR A 313 0.22 6.82 -2.10
N ILE A 314 0.60 7.60 -3.10
CA ILE A 314 1.28 8.89 -2.91
C ILE A 314 0.39 10.06 -3.33
N ASN A 315 0.29 11.06 -2.47
CA ASN A 315 -0.38 12.32 -2.71
C ASN A 315 0.33 13.45 -1.94
N GLU A 316 -0.08 14.70 -2.13
CA GLU A 316 0.50 15.86 -1.45
C GLU A 316 -0.48 16.54 -0.49
N SER A 317 -1.40 15.77 0.10
CA SER A 317 -2.43 16.33 0.99
C SER A 317 -1.87 16.96 2.27
N ASP A 318 -0.72 16.48 2.76
CA ASP A 318 -0.06 16.98 3.98
C ASP A 318 1.25 17.74 3.70
N GLY A 319 1.71 17.77 2.44
CA GLY A 319 2.89 18.53 2.01
C GLY A 319 3.57 17.92 0.77
N PRO A 320 4.71 18.47 0.33
CA PRO A 320 5.47 17.88 -0.77
C PRO A 320 5.86 16.44 -0.46
N ALA A 321 5.49 15.52 -1.34
CA ALA A 321 5.78 14.10 -1.22
C ALA A 321 6.72 13.66 -2.33
N SER A 322 7.75 12.88 -2.01
CA SER A 322 8.65 12.34 -3.03
C SER A 322 9.03 10.88 -2.80
N LEU A 323 8.90 10.08 -3.85
CA LEU A 323 9.28 8.67 -3.87
C LEU A 323 10.45 8.47 -4.84
N THR A 324 11.50 7.76 -4.41
CA THR A 324 12.58 7.30 -5.30
C THR A 324 12.80 5.80 -5.13
N VAL A 325 12.71 5.06 -6.24
CA VAL A 325 12.82 3.60 -6.28
C VAL A 325 13.68 3.15 -7.45
N THR A 326 14.64 2.24 -7.20
CA THR A 326 15.49 1.65 -8.27
C THR A 326 14.82 0.45 -8.97
N GLY A 327 13.92 -0.25 -8.31
CA GLY A 327 13.12 -1.30 -8.94
C GLY A 327 11.73 -1.38 -8.32
N LEU A 328 10.68 -1.28 -9.11
CA LEU A 328 9.31 -1.50 -8.65
C LEU A 328 8.76 -2.74 -9.34
N THR A 329 8.28 -3.71 -8.55
CA THR A 329 7.55 -4.86 -9.08
C THR A 329 6.22 -5.05 -8.35
N SER A 330 5.12 -5.16 -9.08
CA SER A 330 3.84 -5.59 -8.51
C SER A 330 3.55 -7.08 -8.81
N SER A 331 3.64 -7.87 -7.73
CA SER A 331 3.28 -9.28 -7.49
C SER A 331 3.95 -10.46 -8.18
N ARG A 332 3.67 -11.60 -7.52
CA ARG A 332 3.60 -12.99 -7.99
C ARG A 332 2.32 -13.67 -7.45
N GLY A 333 1.13 -13.13 -7.75
CA GLY A 333 -0.16 -13.80 -7.50
C GLY A 333 -1.15 -13.13 -6.53
N GLY A 334 -0.82 -11.97 -5.95
CA GLY A 334 -1.70 -11.16 -5.09
C GLY A 334 -2.48 -10.07 -5.85
N ALA A 335 -3.07 -9.10 -5.15
CA ALA A 335 -3.67 -7.88 -5.72
C ALA A 335 -2.89 -6.65 -5.25
N GLY A 336 -2.37 -5.86 -6.20
CA GLY A 336 -1.43 -4.79 -5.88
C GLY A 336 -1.82 -3.49 -6.58
N ASN A 337 -2.06 -2.43 -5.81
CA ASN A 337 -2.40 -1.12 -6.35
C ASN A 337 -1.29 -0.12 -6.04
N PHE A 338 -0.82 0.58 -7.06
CA PHE A 338 0.08 1.71 -6.92
C PHE A 338 -0.58 2.96 -7.47
N ASN A 339 -0.96 3.87 -6.57
CA ASN A 339 -1.71 5.08 -6.87
C ASN A 339 -0.81 6.30 -6.72
N ILE A 340 -0.70 7.08 -7.79
CA ILE A 340 0.00 8.36 -7.84
C ILE A 340 -1.06 9.43 -8.08
N GLN A 341 -1.31 10.24 -7.06
CA GLN A 341 -2.31 11.32 -7.09
C GLN A 341 -1.66 12.71 -6.99
N GLY A 342 -0.36 12.76 -6.72
CA GLY A 342 0.43 13.97 -6.56
C GLY A 342 1.88 13.61 -6.21
N GLY A 343 2.73 14.61 -6.02
CA GLY A 343 4.10 14.40 -5.59
C GLY A 343 5.10 14.29 -6.72
N THR A 344 6.36 14.02 -6.38
CA THR A 344 7.42 13.68 -7.33
C THR A 344 7.78 12.20 -7.18
N VAL A 345 7.56 11.42 -8.22
CA VAL A 345 7.84 9.98 -8.25
C VAL A 345 8.93 9.71 -9.27
N SER A 346 10.04 9.15 -8.82
CA SER A 346 11.14 8.71 -9.69
C SER A 346 11.33 7.20 -9.55
N LEU A 347 11.08 6.48 -10.64
CA LEU A 347 11.20 5.03 -10.73
C LEU A 347 12.20 4.67 -11.81
N ASP A 348 13.09 3.72 -11.53
CA ASP A 348 14.04 3.27 -12.53
C ASP A 348 13.42 2.13 -13.39
N GLU A 349 13.46 0.88 -12.96
CA GLU A 349 12.76 -0.22 -13.64
C GLU A 349 11.42 -0.52 -12.97
N THR A 350 10.31 -0.34 -13.69
CA THR A 350 8.95 -0.57 -13.17
C THR A 350 8.28 -1.69 -13.95
N VAL A 351 7.87 -2.76 -13.25
CA VAL A 351 7.16 -3.90 -13.84
C VAL A 351 5.88 -4.20 -13.06
N ILE A 352 4.74 -4.08 -13.72
CA ILE A 352 3.42 -4.35 -13.13
C ILE A 352 2.84 -5.63 -13.73
N GLY A 353 2.39 -6.56 -12.88
CA GLY A 353 1.75 -7.81 -13.32
C GLY A 353 2.71 -8.93 -13.71
N VAL A 354 3.66 -9.24 -12.82
CA VAL A 354 4.59 -10.38 -12.95
C VAL A 354 3.95 -11.62 -12.30
N ASN A 355 4.09 -12.82 -12.88
CA ASN A 355 3.48 -14.07 -12.40
C ASN A 355 2.03 -13.97 -11.85
N ALA A 356 1.21 -13.07 -12.41
CA ALA A 356 -0.14 -12.83 -11.92
C ALA A 356 -1.04 -14.03 -12.27
N GLY A 357 -1.48 -14.76 -11.25
CA GLY A 357 -2.48 -15.82 -11.41
C GLY A 357 -3.83 -15.23 -11.84
N THR A 358 -4.84 -16.07 -12.08
CA THR A 358 -6.18 -15.60 -12.50
C THR A 358 -6.93 -14.79 -11.43
N LYS A 359 -6.38 -14.64 -10.23
CA LYS A 359 -6.96 -13.86 -9.11
C LYS A 359 -6.33 -12.47 -8.96
N SER A 360 -5.30 -12.17 -9.74
CA SER A 360 -4.47 -10.98 -9.58
C SER A 360 -5.08 -9.79 -10.29
N ASN A 361 -5.27 -8.68 -9.57
CA ASN A 361 -5.54 -7.38 -10.17
C ASN A 361 -4.40 -6.44 -9.77
N HIS A 362 -3.56 -6.08 -10.74
CA HIS A 362 -2.48 -5.12 -10.54
C HIS A 362 -2.80 -3.85 -11.27
N THR A 363 -2.75 -2.74 -10.53
CA THR A 363 -3.09 -1.43 -11.09
C THR A 363 -1.96 -0.45 -10.80
N LEU A 364 -1.55 0.27 -11.85
CA LEU A 364 -0.83 1.52 -11.73
C LEU A 364 -1.80 2.64 -12.10
N ASN A 365 -2.19 3.46 -11.13
CA ASN A 365 -3.13 4.56 -11.35
C ASN A 365 -2.38 5.88 -11.20
N ILE A 366 -2.44 6.73 -12.22
CA ILE A 366 -1.79 8.04 -12.25
C ILE A 366 -2.86 9.10 -12.51
N SER A 367 -3.07 9.97 -11.52
CA SER A 367 -4.09 11.03 -11.55
C SER A 367 -3.54 12.42 -11.25
N GLY A 368 -2.25 12.52 -10.91
CA GLY A 368 -1.60 13.80 -10.66
C GLY A 368 -0.11 13.63 -10.35
N GLY A 369 0.61 14.75 -10.21
CA GLY A 369 2.01 14.78 -9.81
C GLY A 369 3.00 14.66 -10.97
N ASN A 370 4.30 14.71 -10.66
CA ASN A 370 5.39 14.52 -11.61
C ASN A 370 5.96 13.11 -11.51
N VAL A 371 5.84 12.33 -12.59
CA VAL A 371 6.19 10.92 -12.66
C VAL A 371 7.27 10.71 -13.71
N ASP A 372 8.48 10.47 -13.23
CA ASP A 372 9.65 10.14 -14.05
C ASP A 372 9.93 8.63 -13.93
N ILE A 373 9.82 7.89 -15.03
CA ILE A 373 10.10 6.45 -15.09
C ILE A 373 11.23 6.20 -16.07
N ARG A 374 12.28 5.44 -15.71
CA ARG A 374 13.29 5.06 -16.72
C ARG A 374 12.70 4.05 -17.70
N LYS A 375 12.15 2.94 -17.21
CA LYS A 375 11.53 1.89 -18.04
C LYS A 375 10.24 1.39 -17.41
N LEU A 376 9.18 1.23 -18.22
CA LEU A 376 7.87 0.76 -17.77
C LEU A 376 7.41 -0.48 -18.54
N GLU A 377 7.10 -1.55 -17.82
CA GLU A 377 6.47 -2.76 -18.35
C GLU A 377 5.16 -3.05 -17.59
N ILE A 378 4.04 -3.13 -18.29
CA ILE A 378 2.72 -3.46 -17.72
C ILE A 378 2.25 -4.79 -18.30
N ALA A 379 1.64 -5.64 -17.48
CA ALA A 379 1.06 -6.93 -17.88
C ALA A 379 2.07 -7.87 -18.56
N ARG A 380 3.28 -7.94 -18.00
CA ARG A 380 4.38 -8.74 -18.56
C ARG A 380 4.05 -10.24 -18.59
N GLU A 381 3.54 -10.79 -17.49
CA GLU A 381 3.30 -12.24 -17.33
C GLU A 381 1.85 -12.59 -16.92
N GLY A 382 1.03 -11.62 -16.52
CA GLY A 382 -0.39 -11.82 -16.24
C GLY A 382 -1.20 -10.53 -16.34
N PRO A 383 -2.48 -10.54 -15.93
CA PRO A 383 -3.36 -9.37 -16.06
C PRO A 383 -2.87 -8.20 -15.20
N ALA A 384 -2.82 -7.03 -15.81
CA ALA A 384 -2.55 -5.77 -15.13
C ALA A 384 -3.18 -4.62 -15.92
N SER A 385 -3.42 -3.53 -15.21
CA SER A 385 -3.92 -2.30 -15.82
C SER A 385 -3.04 -1.10 -15.49
N LEU A 386 -2.99 -0.20 -16.45
CA LEU A 386 -2.50 1.16 -16.30
C LEU A 386 -3.71 2.08 -16.40
N SER A 387 -3.88 2.99 -15.45
CA SER A 387 -4.89 4.04 -15.51
C SER A 387 -4.21 5.40 -15.52
N VAL A 388 -4.58 6.24 -16.49
CA VAL A 388 -4.24 7.66 -16.52
C VAL A 388 -5.52 8.47 -16.42
N ILE A 389 -5.59 9.34 -15.44
CA ILE A 389 -6.81 10.06 -15.05
C ILE A 389 -6.53 11.56 -15.14
N GLY A 390 -7.31 12.23 -15.99
CA GLY A 390 -7.31 13.69 -16.11
C GLY A 390 -6.01 14.27 -16.65
N SER A 391 -5.81 15.55 -16.34
CA SER A 391 -4.78 16.41 -16.93
C SER A 391 -3.78 16.98 -15.92
N ASP A 392 -3.82 16.51 -14.67
CA ASP A 392 -3.02 17.04 -13.56
C ASP A 392 -1.64 16.37 -13.39
N ALA A 393 -1.32 15.35 -14.20
CA ALA A 393 -0.06 14.62 -14.13
C ALA A 393 0.93 15.05 -15.22
N THR A 394 2.23 14.99 -14.92
CA THR A 394 3.30 14.91 -15.93
C THR A 394 3.90 13.51 -15.88
N ILE A 395 3.91 12.80 -17.02
CA ILE A 395 4.33 11.40 -17.10
C ILE A 395 5.40 11.28 -18.17
N ASP A 396 6.65 11.10 -17.75
CA ASP A 396 7.81 10.98 -18.63
C ASP A 396 8.46 9.61 -18.46
N ILE A 397 8.63 8.88 -19.56
CA ILE A 397 9.30 7.59 -19.65
C ILE A 397 10.59 7.76 -20.46
N ALA A 398 11.75 7.57 -19.84
CA ALA A 398 13.05 7.89 -20.45
C ALA A 398 13.55 6.85 -21.46
N GLU A 399 13.13 5.59 -21.31
CA GLU A 399 13.44 4.48 -22.22
C GLU A 399 12.15 3.90 -22.80
N ASP A 400 11.99 2.57 -22.73
CA ASP A 400 10.91 1.83 -23.36
C ASP A 400 9.66 1.79 -22.48
N PHE A 401 8.50 1.86 -23.12
CA PHE A 401 7.19 1.60 -22.53
C PHE A 401 6.55 0.39 -23.20
N ASP A 402 6.44 -0.72 -22.47
CA ASP A 402 5.79 -1.93 -22.94
C ASP A 402 4.48 -2.18 -22.18
N LEU A 403 3.36 -2.03 -22.86
CA LEU A 403 2.04 -2.42 -22.39
C LEU A 403 1.67 -3.77 -23.01
N GLY A 404 1.60 -4.81 -22.19
CA GLY A 404 1.29 -6.18 -22.58
C GLY A 404 2.47 -6.86 -23.27
N SER A 405 2.76 -8.10 -22.90
CA SER A 405 3.70 -8.93 -23.67
C SER A 405 3.07 -9.43 -24.97
N THR A 406 3.90 -9.67 -26.00
CA THR A 406 3.45 -10.21 -27.29
C THR A 406 2.64 -11.51 -27.10
N GLY A 407 1.31 -11.40 -27.19
CA GLY A 407 0.37 -12.52 -27.07
C GLY A 407 -0.58 -12.48 -25.86
N SER A 408 -0.46 -11.51 -24.95
CA SER A 408 -1.34 -11.38 -23.79
C SER A 408 -2.42 -10.31 -24.02
N ALA A 409 -3.67 -10.73 -24.27
CA ALA A 409 -4.83 -9.84 -24.34
C ALA A 409 -5.33 -9.38 -22.96
N LEU A 410 -4.48 -9.44 -21.93
CA LEU A 410 -4.84 -9.23 -20.53
C LEU A 410 -4.37 -7.88 -19.98
N ALA A 411 -3.70 -7.06 -20.80
CA ALA A 411 -3.37 -5.68 -20.45
C ALA A 411 -4.57 -4.78 -20.73
N VAL A 412 -4.93 -3.94 -19.76
CA VAL A 412 -5.97 -2.91 -19.92
C VAL A 412 -5.35 -1.54 -19.69
N PHE A 413 -5.55 -0.62 -20.62
CA PHE A 413 -5.20 0.79 -20.44
C PHE A 413 -6.48 1.59 -20.23
N ASN A 414 -6.74 2.00 -19.00
CA ASN A 414 -7.86 2.87 -18.65
C ASN A 414 -7.45 4.33 -18.85
N VAL A 415 -8.26 5.06 -19.61
CA VAL A 415 -8.08 6.49 -19.87
C VAL A 415 -9.32 7.21 -19.38
N THR A 416 -9.19 7.97 -18.30
CA THR A 416 -10.31 8.74 -17.74
C THR A 416 -10.08 10.21 -18.01
N LEU A 417 -11.00 10.87 -18.72
CA LEU A 417 -10.89 12.29 -19.06
C LEU A 417 -11.34 13.21 -17.92
N ASP A 418 -10.84 14.43 -17.90
CA ASP A 418 -11.37 15.52 -17.08
C ASP A 418 -11.68 16.77 -17.94
N ASN A 419 -12.10 17.87 -17.28
CA ASN A 419 -12.39 19.13 -17.97
C ASN A 419 -11.14 19.83 -18.56
N GLY A 420 -9.93 19.45 -18.12
CA GLY A 420 -8.67 19.88 -18.71
C GLY A 420 -8.16 18.96 -19.83
N GLY A 421 -8.77 17.78 -19.99
CA GLY A 421 -8.49 16.79 -21.02
C GLY A 421 -7.77 15.56 -20.46
N LEU A 422 -6.59 15.28 -20.99
CA LEU A 422 -5.77 14.13 -20.64
C LEU A 422 -4.29 14.50 -20.67
N SER A 423 -3.54 14.06 -19.66
CA SER A 423 -2.08 14.11 -19.68
C SER A 423 -1.51 12.99 -20.55
N PRO A 424 -0.74 13.30 -21.60
CA PRO A 424 -0.09 12.28 -22.41
C PRO A 424 1.05 11.61 -21.63
N ILE A 425 1.28 10.33 -21.89
CA ILE A 425 2.51 9.63 -21.51
C ILE A 425 3.58 9.96 -22.53
N ASN A 426 4.61 10.71 -22.13
CA ASN A 426 5.73 11.04 -23.00
C ASN A 426 6.78 9.93 -22.92
N VAL A 427 7.01 9.23 -24.03
CA VAL A 427 8.00 8.16 -24.11
C VAL A 427 9.17 8.64 -24.95
N GLN A 428 10.37 8.59 -24.39
CA GLN A 428 11.57 9.06 -25.08
C GLN A 428 12.12 8.01 -26.03
N ASN A 429 11.91 6.71 -25.80
CA ASN A 429 12.33 5.65 -26.73
C ASN A 429 11.15 4.97 -27.41
N ASP A 430 11.12 3.64 -27.47
CA ASP A 430 10.08 2.87 -28.14
C ASP A 430 8.89 2.66 -27.20
N ALA A 431 7.67 2.72 -27.74
CA ALA A 431 6.47 2.27 -27.03
C ALA A 431 5.80 1.10 -27.76
N THR A 432 5.69 -0.04 -27.08
CA THR A 432 5.03 -1.25 -27.56
C THR A 432 3.71 -1.41 -26.84
N LEU A 433 2.59 -1.38 -27.56
CA LEU A 433 1.26 -1.39 -26.95
C LEU A 433 0.42 -2.56 -27.48
N VAL A 434 0.00 -3.46 -26.59
CA VAL A 434 -0.84 -4.64 -26.87
C VAL A 434 -1.87 -4.79 -25.76
N GLY A 435 -3.16 -4.83 -26.10
CA GLY A 435 -4.22 -5.00 -25.12
C GLY A 435 -5.53 -4.31 -25.48
N THR A 436 -6.30 -3.96 -24.46
CA THR A 436 -7.55 -3.20 -24.60
C THR A 436 -7.35 -1.80 -24.03
N ILE A 437 -7.91 -0.80 -24.70
CA ILE A 437 -8.05 0.55 -24.15
C ILE A 437 -9.51 0.76 -23.76
N ASP A 438 -9.73 1.22 -22.53
CA ASP A 438 -11.04 1.55 -21.96
C ASP A 438 -11.06 3.05 -21.68
N ILE A 439 -12.07 3.75 -22.18
CA ILE A 439 -12.15 5.21 -22.13
C ILE A 439 -13.36 5.62 -21.29
N GLU A 440 -13.08 6.31 -20.19
CA GLU A 440 -14.11 6.82 -19.30
C GLU A 440 -14.23 8.35 -19.42
N VAL A 441 -15.46 8.83 -19.56
CA VAL A 441 -15.81 10.24 -19.41
C VAL A 441 -16.67 10.39 -18.15
N PRO A 442 -16.11 10.87 -17.03
CA PRO A 442 -16.84 11.03 -15.78
C PRO A 442 -18.02 11.99 -15.90
N SER A 443 -18.97 11.87 -14.97
CA SER A 443 -20.07 12.82 -14.83
C SER A 443 -19.54 14.26 -14.64
N GLY A 444 -20.13 15.25 -15.33
CA GLY A 444 -19.69 16.64 -15.31
C GLY A 444 -18.53 16.99 -16.26
N VAL A 445 -18.04 16.04 -17.07
CA VAL A 445 -17.04 16.29 -18.12
C VAL A 445 -17.73 16.35 -19.48
N SER A 446 -17.44 17.40 -20.25
CA SER A 446 -17.97 17.57 -21.61
C SER A 446 -16.85 17.47 -22.64
N VAL A 447 -17.00 16.58 -23.62
CA VAL A 447 -16.09 16.38 -24.75
C VAL A 447 -16.86 16.56 -26.04
N SER A 448 -16.45 17.52 -26.87
CA SER A 448 -17.07 17.72 -28.18
C SER A 448 -16.61 16.69 -29.20
N SER A 449 -17.49 16.28 -30.10
CA SER A 449 -17.17 15.50 -31.28
C SER A 449 -16.05 16.18 -32.08
N GLY A 450 -15.09 15.38 -32.52
CA GLY A 450 -13.89 15.81 -33.21
C GLY A 450 -12.72 16.17 -32.30
N SER A 451 -12.91 16.26 -30.97
CA SER A 451 -11.82 16.47 -30.00
C SER A 451 -10.81 15.34 -30.06
N ILE A 452 -9.52 15.67 -29.98
CA ILE A 452 -8.41 14.71 -30.04
C ILE A 452 -7.58 14.86 -28.78
N PHE A 453 -7.28 13.73 -28.13
CA PHE A 453 -6.45 13.67 -26.93
C PHE A 453 -5.24 12.77 -27.20
N ASP A 454 -4.05 13.27 -26.85
CA ASP A 454 -2.82 12.51 -26.91
C ASP A 454 -2.78 11.57 -25.71
N VAL A 455 -2.70 10.27 -25.94
CA VAL A 455 -2.59 9.25 -24.89
C VAL A 455 -1.12 8.89 -24.67
N VAL A 456 -0.38 8.68 -25.76
CA VAL A 456 1.06 8.39 -25.74
C VAL A 456 1.76 9.22 -26.81
N ASP A 457 2.86 9.86 -26.45
CA ASP A 457 3.78 10.57 -27.36
C ASP A 457 5.18 9.95 -27.30
N ALA A 458 5.48 9.05 -28.23
CA ALA A 458 6.76 8.39 -28.41
C ALA A 458 7.70 9.25 -29.27
N ASN A 459 8.39 10.19 -28.62
CA ASN A 459 9.09 11.32 -29.23
C ASN A 459 10.26 10.93 -30.15
N ILE A 460 11.01 9.85 -29.84
CA ILE A 460 12.23 9.48 -30.58
C ILE A 460 12.17 8.07 -31.18
N GLY A 461 11.86 7.04 -30.37
CA GLY A 461 11.85 5.64 -30.83
C GLY A 461 10.62 5.31 -31.68
N GLY A 462 9.50 5.97 -31.37
CA GLY A 462 8.22 5.80 -32.05
C GLY A 462 7.39 4.67 -31.45
N LEU A 463 6.16 4.53 -31.93
CA LEU A 463 5.32 3.38 -31.61
C LEU A 463 5.85 2.17 -32.40
N GLY A 464 6.26 1.12 -31.69
CA GLY A 464 7.14 0.04 -32.15
C GLY A 464 6.95 -0.38 -33.62
N SER A 465 8.02 -0.25 -34.42
CA SER A 465 8.05 -0.54 -35.86
C SER A 465 8.10 -2.04 -36.23
N GLY A 466 8.01 -2.94 -35.24
CA GLY A 466 8.06 -4.39 -35.40
C GLY A 466 6.87 -5.07 -34.72
N LEU A 467 5.82 -5.33 -35.49
CA LEU A 467 4.59 -6.06 -35.12
C LEU A 467 3.62 -5.29 -34.19
N THR A 468 2.77 -4.50 -34.85
CA THR A 468 1.35 -4.27 -34.55
C THR A 468 1.01 -3.82 -33.13
N SER A 469 0.79 -2.52 -32.96
CA SER A 469 -0.15 -2.02 -31.96
C SER A 469 -1.50 -2.74 -32.14
N LEU A 470 -1.74 -3.82 -31.39
CA LEU A 470 -3.00 -4.55 -31.37
C LEU A 470 -3.80 -4.01 -30.19
N LEU A 471 -4.17 -2.73 -30.28
CA LEU A 471 -5.11 -2.12 -29.35
C LEU A 471 -6.51 -2.30 -29.91
N THR A 472 -7.42 -2.75 -29.06
CA THR A 472 -8.85 -2.74 -29.34
C THR A 472 -9.51 -1.82 -28.33
N LEU A 473 -10.48 -1.01 -28.76
CA LEU A 473 -11.36 -0.29 -27.84
C LEU A 473 -12.22 -1.30 -27.09
N ASP A 474 -12.54 -1.03 -25.83
CA ASP A 474 -13.53 -1.85 -25.13
C ASP A 474 -14.89 -1.81 -25.86
N ALA A 475 -15.68 -2.87 -25.72
CA ALA A 475 -16.97 -2.99 -26.38
C ALA A 475 -17.95 -1.87 -26.00
N GLY A 476 -17.82 -1.27 -24.80
CA GLY A 476 -18.59 -0.11 -24.37
C GLY A 476 -18.29 1.17 -25.17
N ASP A 477 -17.09 1.27 -25.73
CA ASP A 477 -16.58 2.49 -26.38
C ASP A 477 -16.71 2.49 -27.91
N VAL A 478 -16.98 1.32 -28.51
CA VAL A 478 -17.02 1.14 -29.96
C VAL A 478 -18.12 2.01 -30.58
N GLY A 479 -17.70 2.91 -31.49
CA GLY A 479 -18.60 3.80 -32.23
C GLY A 479 -18.73 5.20 -31.63
N SER A 480 -18.23 5.41 -30.41
CA SER A 480 -18.18 6.71 -29.74
C SER A 480 -16.77 7.31 -29.81
N TRP A 481 -15.74 6.46 -29.94
CA TRP A 481 -14.33 6.84 -30.05
C TRP A 481 -13.68 6.24 -31.31
N ASP A 482 -12.70 6.96 -31.86
CA ASP A 482 -11.76 6.47 -32.87
C ASP A 482 -10.33 6.47 -32.31
N LEU A 483 -9.55 5.46 -32.70
CA LEU A 483 -8.15 5.32 -32.29
C LEU A 483 -7.24 5.76 -33.44
N ILE A 484 -6.52 6.85 -33.24
CA ILE A 484 -5.60 7.40 -34.24
C ILE A 484 -4.18 7.00 -33.85
N VAL A 485 -3.60 6.07 -34.62
CA VAL A 485 -2.23 5.60 -34.43
C VAL A 485 -1.34 6.16 -35.55
N THR A 486 -0.34 6.94 -35.16
CA THR A 486 0.70 7.44 -36.08
C THR A 486 2.05 6.78 -35.75
N ALA A 487 3.13 7.21 -36.43
CA ALA A 487 4.46 6.68 -36.11
C ALA A 487 4.90 6.99 -34.67
N ASN A 488 4.45 8.12 -34.10
CA ASN A 488 4.96 8.61 -32.81
C ASN A 488 3.85 8.84 -31.79
N LYS A 489 2.57 8.86 -32.18
CA LYS A 489 1.47 9.19 -31.27
C LYS A 489 0.37 8.15 -31.30
N LEU A 490 -0.12 7.83 -30.11
CA LEU A 490 -1.42 7.20 -29.89
C LEU A 490 -2.38 8.30 -29.44
N GLN A 491 -3.44 8.51 -30.19
CA GLN A 491 -4.45 9.51 -29.85
C GLN A 491 -5.84 8.87 -29.88
N ILE A 492 -6.75 9.41 -29.08
CA ILE A 492 -8.18 9.08 -29.14
C ILE A 492 -8.94 10.28 -29.67
N GLN A 493 -9.91 10.04 -30.54
CA GLN A 493 -10.80 11.07 -31.07
C GLN A 493 -12.25 10.78 -30.69
N ALA A 494 -12.92 11.77 -30.11
CA ALA A 494 -14.35 11.68 -29.85
C ALA A 494 -15.12 11.75 -31.18
N LEU A 495 -15.97 10.77 -31.49
CA LEU A 495 -16.81 10.76 -32.70
C LEU A 495 -18.19 11.35 -32.45
N VAL A 496 -18.63 11.37 -31.20
CA VAL A 496 -19.89 11.94 -30.74
C VAL A 496 -19.63 13.00 -29.68
N ASP A 497 -20.59 13.89 -29.45
CA ASP A 497 -20.54 14.79 -28.31
C ASP A 497 -20.82 13.97 -27.04
N PHE A 498 -19.90 13.96 -26.10
CA PHE A 498 -20.12 13.48 -24.75
C PHE A 498 -20.42 14.71 -23.91
N ASN A 499 -21.68 14.91 -23.56
CA ASN A 499 -22.02 15.91 -22.56
C ASN A 499 -22.48 15.15 -21.34
N ALA A 500 -21.64 15.06 -20.31
CA ALA A 500 -22.09 14.46 -19.07
C ALA A 500 -23.23 15.31 -18.50
N GLY A 501 -24.42 14.70 -18.51
CA GLY A 501 -25.72 15.16 -17.99
C GLY A 501 -25.82 16.65 -17.70
N LEU A 502 -26.58 17.38 -18.52
CA LEU A 502 -27.16 18.63 -18.03
C LEU A 502 -27.93 18.31 -16.74
N ASP A 503 -27.81 19.13 -15.71
CA ASP A 503 -28.65 19.00 -14.53
C ASP A 503 -30.13 18.99 -14.97
N GLY A 504 -30.82 17.86 -14.81
CA GLY A 504 -32.18 17.65 -15.33
C GLY A 504 -32.29 16.74 -16.57
N ASP A 505 -31.20 16.29 -17.18
CA ASP A 505 -31.13 15.34 -18.30
C ASP A 505 -30.97 13.93 -17.74
N ALA A 506 -32.09 13.29 -17.41
CA ALA A 506 -32.11 11.96 -16.80
C ALA A 506 -31.93 10.84 -17.84
N ASN A 507 -32.23 11.09 -19.11
CA ASN A 507 -32.08 10.08 -20.15
C ASN A 507 -30.69 10.14 -20.84
N GLY A 508 -29.91 11.19 -20.58
CA GLY A 508 -28.57 11.42 -21.10
C GLY A 508 -28.55 11.79 -22.59
N ASP A 509 -29.66 12.31 -23.14
CA ASP A 509 -29.79 12.63 -24.58
C ASP A 509 -29.28 14.03 -24.95
N GLY A 510 -28.80 14.78 -23.95
CA GLY A 510 -28.26 16.12 -24.11
C GLY A 510 -29.32 17.21 -24.14
N TRP A 511 -30.59 16.90 -23.86
CA TRP A 511 -31.69 17.84 -23.68
C TRP A 511 -32.28 17.69 -22.29
N VAL A 512 -32.66 18.81 -21.67
CA VAL A 512 -33.49 18.80 -20.46
C VAL A 512 -34.92 19.06 -20.90
N ASP A 513 -35.71 18.02 -21.10
CA ASP A 513 -37.03 18.12 -21.69
C ASP A 513 -38.12 17.31 -20.95
N GLY A 514 -39.23 17.06 -21.63
CA GLY A 514 -40.37 16.34 -21.08
C GLY A 514 -40.13 14.83 -20.90
N LEU A 515 -39.13 14.24 -21.54
CA LEU A 515 -38.75 12.84 -21.38
C LEU A 515 -38.00 12.63 -20.06
N ASP A 516 -37.16 13.57 -19.65
CA ASP A 516 -36.48 13.53 -18.35
C ASP A 516 -37.45 13.71 -17.20
N TYR A 517 -38.43 14.59 -17.39
CA TYR A 517 -39.53 14.75 -16.45
C TYR A 517 -40.25 13.43 -16.19
N LEU A 518 -40.45 12.60 -17.23
CA LEU A 518 -41.13 11.31 -17.07
C LEU A 518 -40.29 10.31 -16.27
N ILE A 519 -38.97 10.39 -16.37
CA ILE A 519 -38.05 9.56 -15.57
C ILE A 519 -38.11 10.00 -14.11
N TRP A 520 -37.92 11.30 -13.83
CA TRP A 520 -38.05 11.84 -12.47
C TRP A 520 -39.43 11.52 -11.87
N ALA A 521 -40.52 11.77 -12.60
CA ALA A 521 -41.88 11.52 -12.12
C ALA A 521 -42.15 10.03 -11.90
N GLY A 522 -41.50 9.15 -12.67
CA GLY A 522 -41.59 7.70 -12.50
C GLY A 522 -40.87 7.19 -11.25
N ASN A 523 -39.87 7.94 -10.77
CA ASN A 523 -39.02 7.58 -9.63
C ASN A 523 -39.26 8.48 -8.40
N TYR A 524 -40.23 9.39 -8.42
CA TYR A 524 -40.51 10.28 -7.29
C TYR A 524 -40.74 9.53 -5.97
N ASP A 525 -40.16 10.02 -4.88
CA ASP A 525 -40.16 9.43 -3.53
C ASP A 525 -39.33 8.14 -3.40
N THR A 526 -38.45 7.87 -4.36
CA THR A 526 -37.46 6.78 -4.27
C THR A 526 -36.33 7.20 -3.34
N ILE A 527 -36.11 6.42 -2.28
CA ILE A 527 -35.06 6.65 -1.27
C ILE A 527 -34.46 5.29 -0.88
N GLY A 528 -33.14 5.20 -0.83
CA GLY A 528 -32.43 4.00 -0.38
C GLY A 528 -32.24 2.93 -1.47
N PRO A 529 -31.82 1.70 -1.12
CA PRO A 529 -31.30 0.73 -2.10
C PRO A 529 -32.35 0.15 -3.06
N PRO A 530 -32.08 0.09 -4.39
CA PRO A 530 -30.90 0.64 -5.06
C PRO A 530 -30.92 2.17 -5.05
N THR A 531 -29.81 2.77 -4.61
CA THR A 531 -29.68 4.21 -4.45
C THR A 531 -29.92 4.91 -5.79
N PRO A 532 -30.89 5.83 -5.90
CA PRO A 532 -31.22 6.49 -7.16
C PRO A 532 -30.09 7.41 -7.61
N GLY A 533 -29.76 7.38 -8.90
CA GLY A 533 -28.78 8.27 -9.53
C GLY A 533 -29.42 9.34 -10.42
N ILE A 534 -28.59 10.07 -11.17
CA ILE A 534 -29.06 11.08 -12.16
C ILE A 534 -30.01 10.44 -13.17
N SER A 535 -29.74 9.20 -13.61
CA SER A 535 -30.59 8.44 -14.52
C SER A 535 -31.95 8.05 -13.94
N ASP A 536 -32.13 8.19 -12.62
CA ASP A 536 -33.39 7.98 -11.92
C ASP A 536 -34.07 9.32 -11.57
N GLY A 537 -33.44 10.44 -11.90
CA GLY A 537 -33.94 11.78 -11.57
C GLY A 537 -33.46 12.33 -10.22
N ASN A 538 -32.45 11.74 -9.58
CA ASN A 538 -31.76 12.34 -8.43
C ASN A 538 -30.65 13.26 -8.96
N PHE A 539 -31.00 14.51 -9.22
CA PHE A 539 -30.12 15.50 -9.83
C PHE A 539 -29.27 16.26 -8.81
N ASN A 540 -29.66 16.30 -7.54
CA ASN A 540 -28.87 16.94 -6.48
C ASN A 540 -27.86 16.00 -5.78
N GLY A 541 -27.93 14.70 -6.08
CA GLY A 541 -27.02 13.67 -5.54
C GLY A 541 -27.26 13.32 -4.08
N ASP A 542 -28.41 13.65 -3.48
CA ASP A 542 -28.67 13.46 -2.05
C ASP A 542 -29.22 12.07 -1.66
N ASN A 543 -29.33 11.19 -2.65
CA ASN A 543 -29.85 9.81 -2.57
C ASN A 543 -31.38 9.73 -2.40
N ALA A 544 -32.09 10.81 -2.70
CA ALA A 544 -33.54 10.83 -2.87
C ALA A 544 -33.90 11.36 -4.27
N VAL A 545 -35.08 10.99 -4.77
CA VAL A 545 -35.69 11.63 -5.95
C VAL A 545 -36.90 12.41 -5.45
N ASP A 546 -36.75 13.70 -5.23
CA ASP A 546 -37.76 14.51 -4.54
C ASP A 546 -38.04 15.87 -5.22
N GLY A 547 -38.65 16.78 -4.47
CA GLY A 547 -39.02 18.11 -4.96
C GLY A 547 -37.83 19.04 -5.23
N LEU A 548 -36.66 18.79 -4.64
CA LEU A 548 -35.43 19.52 -4.92
C LEU A 548 -34.88 19.16 -6.30
N ASP A 549 -34.94 17.88 -6.68
CA ASP A 549 -34.58 17.44 -8.03
C ASP A 549 -35.52 18.00 -9.09
N TYR A 550 -36.82 18.08 -8.79
CA TYR A 550 -37.78 18.76 -9.66
C TYR A 550 -37.40 20.22 -9.92
N LEU A 551 -36.93 20.94 -8.91
CA LEU A 551 -36.51 22.33 -9.07
C LEU A 551 -35.26 22.44 -9.94
N ILE A 552 -34.38 21.45 -9.90
CA ILE A 552 -33.22 21.34 -10.79
C ILE A 552 -33.67 21.07 -12.22
N TRP A 553 -34.51 20.05 -12.46
CA TRP A 553 -35.09 19.78 -13.77
C TRP A 553 -35.84 21.02 -14.33
N ALA A 554 -36.71 21.63 -13.53
CA ALA A 554 -37.50 22.78 -13.95
C ALA A 554 -36.64 24.03 -14.22
N GLY A 555 -35.57 24.22 -13.45
CA GLY A 555 -34.61 25.32 -13.61
C GLY A 555 -33.81 25.21 -14.91
N ASN A 556 -33.60 23.99 -15.39
CA ASN A 556 -32.85 23.71 -16.61
C ASN A 556 -33.74 23.33 -17.81
N PHE A 557 -35.08 23.32 -17.67
CA PHE A 557 -35.99 22.95 -18.75
C PHE A 557 -35.77 23.75 -20.04
N GLY A 558 -35.59 23.03 -21.15
CA GLY A 558 -35.27 23.59 -22.47
C GLY A 558 -33.80 23.93 -22.69
N GLN A 559 -32.95 23.74 -21.68
CA GLN A 559 -31.51 23.68 -21.90
C GLN A 559 -31.17 22.43 -22.72
N HIS A 560 -30.16 22.58 -23.54
CA HIS A 560 -29.63 21.54 -24.38
C HIS A 560 -28.15 21.82 -24.55
N ALA A 561 -27.37 20.75 -24.73
CA ALA A 561 -25.95 20.84 -24.97
C ALA A 561 -25.75 21.79 -26.16
N SER A 562 -25.17 22.96 -25.90
CA SER A 562 -24.93 23.95 -26.94
C SER A 562 -23.82 23.42 -27.82
N GLY A 563 -24.17 22.73 -28.90
CA GLY A 563 -23.27 22.51 -30.01
C GLY A 563 -22.68 23.85 -30.42
N THR A 564 -21.36 23.96 -30.46
CA THR A 564 -20.67 25.20 -30.84
C THR A 564 -21.33 25.75 -32.10
N ALA A 565 -21.74 27.02 -32.06
CA ALA A 565 -22.38 27.67 -33.19
C ALA A 565 -21.44 27.57 -34.39
N VAL A 566 -21.76 26.68 -35.33
CA VAL A 566 -21.04 26.56 -36.60
C VAL A 566 -21.04 27.96 -37.20
N PRO A 567 -19.88 28.62 -37.38
CA PRO A 567 -19.84 29.92 -38.01
C PRO A 567 -20.50 29.77 -39.39
N GLU A 568 -21.62 30.46 -39.62
CA GLU A 568 -22.34 30.34 -40.87
C GLU A 568 -21.34 30.47 -42.03
N PRO A 569 -21.23 29.46 -42.93
CA PRO A 569 -20.34 29.57 -44.07
C PRO A 569 -20.71 30.87 -44.78
N GLY A 570 -19.72 31.64 -45.25
CA GLY A 570 -19.87 32.99 -45.83
C GLY A 570 -20.81 33.13 -47.04
N THR A 571 -21.77 32.23 -47.24
CA THR A 571 -22.95 32.30 -48.10
C THR A 571 -23.69 33.63 -48.03
N LEU A 572 -23.88 34.25 -46.86
CA LEU A 572 -24.45 35.60 -46.78
C LEU A 572 -23.52 36.65 -47.40
N ALA A 573 -22.21 36.57 -47.13
CA ALA A 573 -21.23 37.45 -47.75
C ALA A 573 -21.13 37.24 -49.27
N LEU A 574 -21.20 35.99 -49.74
CA LEU A 574 -21.22 35.63 -51.16
C LEU A 574 -22.52 36.04 -51.84
N ALA A 575 -23.67 35.92 -51.18
CA ALA A 575 -24.95 36.39 -51.70
C ALA A 575 -24.97 37.92 -51.84
N VAL A 576 -24.46 38.65 -50.84
CA VAL A 576 -24.33 40.11 -50.91
C VAL A 576 -23.35 40.54 -52.01
N MET A 577 -22.21 39.84 -52.16
CA MET A 577 -21.24 40.09 -53.23
C MET A 577 -21.81 39.79 -54.62
N ALA A 578 -22.57 38.71 -54.78
CA ALA A 578 -23.23 38.36 -56.04
C ALA A 578 -24.30 39.40 -56.44
N VAL A 579 -25.10 39.85 -55.47
CA VAL A 579 -26.10 40.91 -55.69
C VAL A 579 -25.41 42.24 -56.03
N ALA A 580 -24.34 42.61 -55.31
CA ALA A 580 -23.56 43.81 -55.62
C ALA A 580 -22.93 43.75 -57.02
N GLY A 581 -22.42 42.58 -57.44
CA GLY A 581 -21.89 42.35 -58.78
C GLY A 581 -22.91 42.57 -59.89
N LEU A 582 -24.17 42.16 -59.68
CA LEU A 582 -25.27 42.39 -60.63
C LEU A 582 -25.61 43.88 -60.82
N PHE A 583 -25.47 44.69 -59.77
CA PHE A 583 -25.72 46.13 -59.84
C PHE A 583 -24.55 46.91 -60.48
N VAL A 584 -23.31 46.47 -60.27
CA VAL A 584 -22.12 47.08 -60.89
C VAL A 584 -22.01 46.71 -62.38
N GLY A 585 -22.36 45.47 -62.75
CA GLY A 585 -22.34 45.02 -64.15
C GLY A 585 -23.32 45.75 -65.07
N ARG A 586 -24.46 46.22 -64.54
CA ARG A 586 -25.49 46.97 -65.29
C ARG A 586 -25.10 48.41 -65.66
N ARG A 587 -24.03 48.97 -65.11
CA ARG A 587 -23.60 50.36 -65.42
C ARG A 587 -22.66 50.48 -66.63
N ARG A 588 -22.19 49.37 -67.23
CA ARG A 588 -21.19 49.41 -68.32
C ARG A 588 -21.74 49.24 -69.75
N THR A 589 -23.05 49.08 -69.96
CA THR A 589 -23.66 48.89 -71.30
C THR A 589 -24.44 50.10 -71.82
N ARG A 590 -23.94 51.31 -71.57
CA ARG A 590 -24.36 52.53 -72.30
C ARG A 590 -23.15 53.42 -72.61
N GLN A 591 -22.39 53.05 -73.64
CA GLN A 591 -21.67 53.97 -74.52
C GLN A 591 -21.65 53.40 -75.93
#